data_AF-A0A5A7U385-F1
#
_entry.id   AF-A0A5A7U385-F1
#
_cell.length_a   1.000
_cell.length_b   1.000
_cell.length_c   1.000
_cell.angle_alpha   90.00
_cell.angle_beta   90.00
_cell.angle_gamma   90.00
#
_symmetry.space_group_name_H-M   'P 1'
#
loop_
_entity.id
_entity.type
_entity.pdbx_description
1 polymer ?
#
loop_
_entity_poly.entity_id
_entity_poly.type
_entity_poly.pdbx_seq_one_letter_code
_entity_poly.pdbx_strand_id
1 'polypeptide(L)'
;MLMKVVEERDYEIASLNNHIQSRDAAESSYKHIVKNTNKRKAVRQESQPQNSTSIASLSVQQLQEMIENFIKTQYGGPAQTFSLYSKTYTKRIDNLRMPNGYQSPKFQQFDGKGIPKQHVAHFVETCETADTRGNLLIK
;
A
#
# COMPACT_ATOMS: atom_id res chain seq x y z
N MET A 1 -21.96 -14.07 -20.58
CA MET A 1 -21.94 -13.95 -19.10
C MET A 1 -20.91 -12.93 -18.65
N LEU A 2 -19.66 -12.98 -19.15
CA LEU A 2 -18.60 -12.00 -18.83
C LEU A 2 -18.93 -10.54 -19.18
N MET A 3 -19.54 -10.28 -20.34
CA MET A 3 -19.85 -8.91 -20.77
C MET A 3 -20.83 -8.19 -19.83
N LYS A 4 -21.82 -8.91 -19.30
CA LYS A 4 -22.77 -8.37 -18.31
C LYS A 4 -22.10 -8.01 -16.99
N VAL A 5 -21.11 -8.80 -16.56
CA VAL A 5 -20.36 -8.53 -15.33
C VAL A 5 -19.46 -7.31 -15.49
N VAL A 6 -18.88 -7.11 -16.67
CA VAL A 6 -18.07 -5.91 -16.96
C VAL A 6 -18.94 -4.65 -16.94
N GLU A 7 -20.09 -4.69 -17.64
CA GLU A 7 -21.04 -3.56 -17.66
C GLU A 7 -21.57 -3.19 -16.26
N GLU A 8 -21.84 -4.19 -15.42
CA GLU A 8 -22.29 -3.97 -14.04
C GLU A 8 -21.21 -3.30 -13.17
N ARG A 9 -19.94 -3.71 -13.34
CA ARG A 9 -18.81 -3.09 -12.61
C ARG A 9 -18.52 -1.67 -13.07
N ASP A 10 -18.66 -1.39 -14.37
CA ASP A 10 -18.47 -0.04 -14.91
C ASP A 10 -19.52 0.94 -14.36
N TYR A 11 -20.76 0.46 -14.16
CA TYR A 11 -21.82 1.25 -13.53
C TYR A 11 -21.53 1.56 -12.05
N GLU A 12 -21.03 0.59 -11.28
CA GLU A 12 -20.62 0.81 -9.88
C GLU A 12 -19.50 1.84 -9.76
N ILE A 13 -18.51 1.80 -10.66
CA ILE A 13 -17.39 2.76 -10.70
C ILE A 13 -17.89 4.18 -11.00
N ALA A 14 -18.79 4.32 -11.99
CA ALA A 14 -19.38 5.61 -12.33
C ALA A 14 -20.19 6.22 -11.17
N SER A 15 -20.96 5.38 -10.47
CA SER A 15 -21.73 5.78 -9.29
C SER A 15 -20.84 6.29 -8.15
N LEU A 16 -19.75 5.56 -7.85
CA LEU A 16 -18.82 5.92 -6.79
C LEU A 16 -18.07 7.24 -7.08
N ASN A 17 -17.64 7.45 -8.34
CA ASN A 17 -16.99 8.68 -8.76
C ASN A 17 -17.91 9.91 -8.60
N ASN A 18 -19.20 9.78 -8.96
CA ASN A 18 -20.17 10.86 -8.79
C ASN A 18 -20.35 11.22 -7.30
N HIS A 19 -20.42 10.21 -6.43
CA HIS A 19 -20.56 10.43 -4.99
C HIS A 19 -19.36 11.17 -4.39
N ILE A 20 -18.13 10.80 -4.77
CA ILE A 20 -16.90 11.47 -4.32
C ILE A 20 -16.87 12.93 -4.80
N GLN A 21 -17.15 13.16 -6.09
CA GLN A 21 -17.16 14.50 -6.66
C GLN A 21 -18.22 15.41 -6.02
N SER A 22 -19.39 14.86 -5.67
CA SER A 22 -20.44 15.60 -4.95
C SER A 22 -20.02 16.00 -3.53
N ARG A 23 -19.19 15.18 -2.87
CA ARG A 23 -18.68 15.42 -1.52
C ARG A 23 -17.61 16.51 -1.50
N ASP A 24 -16.72 16.53 -2.48
CA ASP A 24 -15.70 17.57 -2.63
C ASP A 24 -16.32 18.95 -2.94
N ALA A 25 -17.46 18.97 -3.64
CA ALA A 25 -18.21 20.20 -3.89
C ALA A 25 -18.86 20.77 -2.60
N ALA A 26 -19.34 19.91 -1.70
CA ALA A 26 -19.94 20.31 -0.43
C ALA A 26 -18.92 20.74 0.63
N GLU A 27 -17.69 20.18 0.62
CA GLU A 27 -16.62 20.53 1.58
C GLU A 27 -15.89 21.86 1.26
N SER A 28 -16.11 22.43 0.06
CA SER A 28 -15.56 23.76 -0.29
C SER A 28 -16.13 24.93 0.53
N SER A 29 -17.24 24.70 1.25
CA SER A 29 -17.87 25.71 2.10
C SER A 29 -17.13 26.00 3.43
N TYR A 30 -16.04 25.28 3.75
CA TYR A 30 -15.29 25.47 5.01
C TYR A 30 -14.00 26.28 4.87
N LYS A 31 -13.82 27.04 3.78
CA LYS A 31 -12.62 27.89 3.56
C LYS A 31 -12.95 29.38 3.41
N HIS A 32 -13.80 29.97 4.25
CA HIS A 32 -13.86 31.44 4.37
C HIS A 32 -14.50 31.98 5.65
N ILE A 33 -14.14 31.53 6.87
CA ILE A 33 -14.50 32.30 8.08
C ILE A 33 -13.38 32.20 9.13
N VAL A 34 -12.19 32.72 8.82
CA VAL A 34 -11.23 33.13 9.86
C VAL A 34 -10.68 34.51 9.49
N LYS A 35 -11.44 35.56 9.83
CA LYS A 35 -10.91 36.91 10.08
C LYS A 35 -11.79 37.65 11.10
N ASN A 36 -11.42 37.47 12.36
CA ASN A 36 -11.34 38.44 13.46
C ASN A 36 -12.26 39.69 13.44
N THR A 37 -13.19 39.83 14.40
CA THR A 37 -13.17 40.81 15.51
C THR A 37 -14.56 41.04 16.15
N ASN A 38 -14.62 40.79 17.46
CA ASN A 38 -15.25 41.60 18.52
C ASN A 38 -16.78 41.85 18.59
N LYS A 39 -17.31 41.40 19.75
CA LYS A 39 -18.44 41.91 20.57
C LYS A 39 -19.82 41.25 20.45
N ARG A 40 -20.14 40.60 21.59
CA ARG A 40 -21.42 40.49 22.31
C ARG A 40 -22.49 39.51 21.80
N LYS A 41 -22.78 38.56 22.70
CA LYS A 41 -24.09 38.07 23.21
C LYS A 41 -25.09 37.59 22.13
N ALA A 42 -25.73 36.43 22.20
CA ALA A 42 -26.15 35.63 23.35
C ALA A 42 -26.45 34.18 22.89
N VAL A 43 -26.21 33.24 23.82
CA VAL A 43 -27.02 32.04 24.12
C VAL A 43 -27.52 31.21 22.93
N ARG A 44 -26.90 30.04 22.74
CA ARG A 44 -27.64 28.77 22.77
C ARG A 44 -26.70 27.62 23.13
N GLN A 45 -26.88 27.13 24.34
CA GLN A 45 -26.29 25.93 24.92
C GLN A 45 -26.92 24.70 24.28
N GLU A 46 -26.13 23.77 23.73
CA GLU A 46 -26.34 22.33 23.97
C GLU A 46 -25.17 21.45 23.48
N SER A 47 -24.82 20.51 24.37
CA SER A 47 -23.91 19.36 24.29
C SER A 47 -22.49 19.53 23.73
N GLN A 48 -21.55 19.61 24.67
CA GLN A 48 -20.18 19.14 24.53
C GLN A 48 -20.03 17.73 23.96
N PRO A 49 -18.89 17.50 23.29
CA PRO A 49 -17.95 16.47 23.71
C PRO A 49 -16.75 17.12 24.42
N GLN A 50 -16.52 16.79 25.69
CA GLN A 50 -15.24 17.04 26.37
C GLN A 50 -14.18 16.10 25.80
N ASN A 51 -13.74 16.36 24.57
CA ASN A 51 -12.50 15.79 24.07
C ASN A 51 -11.61 16.95 23.62
N SER A 52 -11.30 17.85 24.55
CA SER A 52 -10.09 18.67 24.43
C SER A 52 -8.90 17.70 24.56
N THR A 53 -8.62 16.94 23.50
CA THR A 53 -7.38 16.17 23.42
C THR A 53 -6.27 17.20 23.25
N SER A 54 -5.72 17.59 24.40
CA SER A 54 -4.50 18.36 24.50
C SER A 54 -3.48 17.79 23.51
N ILE A 55 -2.91 18.63 22.64
CA ILE A 55 -1.75 18.25 21.83
C ILE A 55 -0.58 18.17 22.81
N ALA A 56 -0.50 17.04 23.52
CA ALA A 56 0.63 16.72 24.36
C ALA A 56 1.84 16.54 23.43
N SER A 57 2.88 17.34 23.62
CA SER A 57 4.16 17.10 22.97
C SER A 57 4.69 15.74 23.45
N LEU A 58 4.61 14.73 22.61
CA LEU A 58 5.11 13.40 22.92
C LEU A 58 6.64 13.46 22.96
N SER A 59 7.26 12.92 24.02
CA SER A 59 8.72 12.83 24.07
C SER A 59 9.23 11.78 23.08
N VAL A 60 10.47 11.93 22.64
CA VAL A 60 11.12 10.94 21.76
C VAL A 60 11.10 9.54 22.39
N GLN A 61 11.26 9.47 23.71
CA GLN A 61 11.26 8.21 24.45
C GLN A 61 9.88 7.54 24.46
N GLN A 62 8.80 8.31 24.61
CA GLN A 62 7.43 7.80 24.52
C GLN A 62 7.08 7.31 23.12
N LEU A 63 7.58 7.99 22.08
CA LEU A 63 7.42 7.55 20.71
C LEU A 63 8.16 6.21 20.49
N GLN A 64 9.37 6.09 21.03
CA GLN A 64 10.18 4.89 20.90
C GLN A 64 9.53 3.68 21.59
N GLU A 65 9.01 3.86 22.81
CA GLU A 65 8.25 2.83 23.53
C GLU A 65 6.95 2.46 22.80
N MET A 66 6.25 3.44 22.20
CA MET A 66 5.05 3.17 21.42
C MET A 66 5.36 2.30 20.19
N ILE A 67 6.45 2.62 19.48
CA ILE A 67 6.90 1.85 18.31
C ILE A 67 7.34 0.45 18.73
N GLU A 68 8.12 0.33 19.81
CA GLU A 68 8.61 -0.97 20.31
C GLU A 68 7.46 -1.87 20.75
N ASN A 69 6.51 -1.33 21.51
CA ASN A 69 5.32 -2.06 21.93
C ASN A 69 4.47 -2.46 20.74
N PHE A 70 4.28 -1.58 19.75
CA PHE A 70 3.52 -1.88 18.54
C PHE A 70 4.16 -3.01 17.71
N ILE A 71 5.48 -2.99 17.52
CA ILE A 71 6.19 -4.07 16.80
C ILE A 71 6.08 -5.38 17.58
N LYS A 72 6.25 -5.33 18.91
CA LYS A 72 6.16 -6.51 19.76
C LYS A 72 4.75 -7.10 19.80
N THR A 73 3.69 -6.29 19.75
CA THR A 73 2.31 -6.79 19.70
C THR A 73 1.94 -7.33 18.32
N GLN A 74 2.39 -6.68 17.23
CA GLN A 74 2.10 -7.15 15.86
C GLN A 74 2.93 -8.35 15.42
N TYR A 75 4.19 -8.43 15.86
CA TYR A 75 5.17 -9.38 15.33
C TYR A 75 5.89 -10.21 16.39
N GLY A 76 5.68 -9.92 17.69
CA GLY A 76 6.36 -10.62 18.80
C GLY A 76 5.62 -11.85 19.33
N GLY A 77 4.54 -12.29 18.68
CA GLY A 77 3.93 -13.59 18.94
C GLY A 77 4.82 -14.75 18.47
N PRO A 78 4.61 -16.00 18.96
CA PRO A 78 5.36 -17.17 18.50
C PRO A 78 5.29 -17.23 16.98
N ALA A 79 6.44 -17.45 16.33
CA ALA A 79 6.62 -17.39 14.88
C ALA A 79 5.38 -17.90 14.18
N GLN A 80 4.53 -16.95 13.73
CA GLN A 80 3.33 -17.29 13.01
C GLN A 80 3.84 -18.05 11.81
N THR A 81 3.55 -19.34 11.78
CA THR A 81 3.87 -20.18 10.64
C THR A 81 3.23 -19.48 9.47
N PHE A 82 4.06 -18.89 8.60
CA PHE A 82 3.64 -18.16 7.41
C PHE A 82 2.98 -19.14 6.44
N SER A 83 1.82 -19.68 6.80
CA SER A 83 0.95 -20.48 5.92
C SER A 83 0.10 -19.58 5.02
N LEU A 84 0.17 -18.26 5.22
CA LEU A 84 -0.59 -17.26 4.47
C LEU A 84 -0.14 -17.09 3.02
N TYR A 85 1.08 -17.52 2.65
CA TYR A 85 1.49 -17.48 1.25
C TYR A 85 0.87 -18.63 0.48
N SER A 86 -0.39 -18.45 0.11
CA SER A 86 -1.00 -19.24 -0.95
C SER A 86 -0.52 -18.65 -2.28
N LYS A 87 0.26 -19.43 -3.03
CA LYS A 87 0.59 -19.10 -4.42
C LYS A 87 -0.70 -18.71 -5.14
N THR A 88 -0.75 -17.50 -5.70
CA THR A 88 -1.94 -16.96 -6.41
C THR A 88 -2.25 -17.73 -7.70
N TYR A 89 -1.34 -18.61 -8.12
CA TYR A 89 -1.45 -19.40 -9.33
C TYR A 89 -1.81 -20.86 -9.03
N THR A 90 -2.44 -21.50 -10.01
CA THR A 90 -2.91 -22.88 -9.89
C THR A 90 -1.75 -23.88 -9.90
N LYS A 91 -1.97 -25.08 -9.35
CA LYS A 91 -1.00 -26.21 -9.40
C LYS A 91 -0.55 -26.57 -10.82
N ARG A 92 -1.30 -26.17 -11.85
CA ARG A 92 -0.91 -26.35 -13.26
C ARG A 92 0.44 -25.69 -13.56
N ILE A 93 0.71 -24.51 -12.97
CA ILE A 93 1.98 -23.80 -13.17
C ILE A 93 3.14 -24.53 -12.49
N ASP A 94 2.94 -25.06 -11.29
CA ASP A 94 3.98 -25.87 -10.61
C ASP A 94 4.33 -27.14 -11.39
N ASN A 95 3.39 -27.66 -12.19
CA ASN A 95 3.61 -28.84 -13.03
C ASN A 95 4.19 -28.51 -14.42
N LEU A 96 4.41 -27.23 -14.76
CA LEU A 96 5.05 -26.87 -16.02
C LEU A 96 6.54 -27.20 -15.96
N ARG A 97 7.03 -27.95 -16.96
CA ARG A 97 8.46 -28.17 -17.14
C ARG A 97 9.08 -26.92 -17.77
N MET A 98 10.20 -26.46 -17.23
CA MET A 98 10.97 -25.38 -17.85
C MET A 98 11.42 -25.77 -19.27
N PRO A 99 11.45 -24.84 -20.23
CA PRO A 99 11.90 -25.11 -21.59
C PRO A 99 13.31 -25.73 -21.64
N ASN A 100 13.57 -26.53 -22.66
CA ASN A 100 14.91 -27.05 -22.90
C ASN A 100 15.89 -25.90 -23.15
N GLY A 101 16.99 -25.87 -22.41
CA GLY A 101 17.97 -24.77 -22.46
C GLY A 101 17.66 -23.61 -21.51
N TYR A 102 16.58 -23.67 -20.71
CA TYR A 102 16.38 -22.73 -19.62
C TYR A 102 17.52 -22.83 -18.61
N GLN A 103 18.23 -21.72 -18.40
CA GLN A 103 19.24 -21.57 -17.38
C GLN A 103 18.73 -20.59 -16.33
N SER A 104 18.55 -21.06 -15.09
CA SER A 104 18.20 -20.17 -13.99
C SER A 104 19.22 -19.05 -13.86
N PRO A 105 18.80 -17.77 -13.85
CA PRO A 105 19.70 -16.66 -13.62
C PRO A 105 20.43 -16.83 -12.28
N LYS A 106 21.74 -16.57 -12.28
CA LYS A 106 22.57 -16.63 -11.08
C LYS A 106 22.58 -15.25 -10.43
N PHE A 107 21.67 -15.04 -9.49
CA PHE A 107 21.67 -13.81 -8.71
C PHE A 107 22.66 -13.92 -7.56
N GLN A 108 23.54 -12.93 -7.44
CA GLN A 108 24.34 -12.79 -6.24
C GLN A 108 23.44 -12.31 -5.10
N GLN A 109 23.46 -13.02 -3.97
CA GLN A 109 22.71 -12.62 -2.79
C GLN A 109 23.21 -11.24 -2.32
N PHE A 110 22.27 -10.35 -2.03
CA PHE A 110 22.60 -9.08 -1.40
C PHE A 110 23.02 -9.33 0.05
N ASP A 111 24.26 -9.02 0.39
CA ASP A 111 24.84 -9.21 1.73
C ASP A 111 24.57 -8.01 2.66
N GLY A 112 23.77 -7.05 2.21
CA GLY A 112 23.51 -5.80 2.91
C GLY A 112 24.66 -4.80 2.84
N LYS A 113 25.77 -5.14 2.16
CA LYS A 113 26.93 -4.28 1.97
C LYS A 113 26.98 -3.81 0.50
N GLY A 114 27.46 -2.58 0.30
CA GLY A 114 27.52 -1.96 -1.02
C GLY A 114 26.27 -1.15 -1.37
N ILE A 115 26.19 -0.68 -2.63
CA ILE A 115 25.18 0.26 -3.09
C ILE A 115 23.94 -0.52 -3.58
N PRO A 116 22.77 -0.39 -2.93
CA PRO A 116 21.57 -1.13 -3.33
C PRO A 116 21.16 -0.89 -4.79
N LYS A 117 21.37 0.33 -5.30
CA LYS A 117 21.07 0.68 -6.69
C LYS A 117 21.87 -0.13 -7.71
N GLN A 118 23.12 -0.47 -7.42
CA GLN A 118 23.95 -1.29 -8.31
C GLN A 118 23.51 -2.74 -8.30
N HIS A 119 23.13 -3.27 -7.12
CA HIS A 119 22.56 -4.62 -7.02
C HIS A 119 21.26 -4.71 -7.85
N VAL A 120 20.37 -3.73 -7.69
CA VAL A 120 19.12 -3.66 -8.47
C VAL A 120 19.41 -3.53 -9.97
N ALA A 121 20.37 -2.69 -10.38
CA ALA A 121 20.75 -2.56 -11.78
C ALA A 121 21.27 -3.88 -12.37
N HIS A 122 22.18 -4.57 -11.67
CA HIS A 122 22.70 -5.87 -12.08
C HIS A 122 21.58 -6.93 -12.17
N PHE A 123 20.62 -6.92 -11.24
CA PHE A 123 19.45 -7.78 -11.29
C PHE A 123 18.63 -7.55 -12.57
N VAL A 124 18.32 -6.29 -12.89
CA VAL A 124 17.56 -5.92 -14.10
C VAL A 124 18.31 -6.34 -15.37
N GLU A 125 19.60 -6.03 -15.48
CA GLU A 125 20.45 -6.42 -16.61
C GLU A 125 20.50 -7.95 -16.82
N THR A 126 20.62 -8.71 -15.72
CA THR A 126 20.60 -10.18 -15.77
C THR A 126 19.24 -10.71 -16.25
N CYS A 127 18.14 -10.04 -15.92
CA CYS A 127 16.81 -10.42 -16.40
C CYS A 127 16.61 -10.09 -17.89
N GLU A 128 17.08 -8.93 -18.36
CA GLU A 128 16.94 -8.50 -19.75
C GLU A 128 17.77 -9.34 -20.74
N THR A 129 18.95 -9.80 -20.31
CA THR A 129 19.79 -10.70 -21.11
C THR A 129 19.18 -12.10 -21.28
N ALA A 130 18.32 -12.55 -20.36
CA ALA A 130 17.57 -13.80 -20.50
C ALA A 130 16.49 -13.71 -21.60
N ASP A 131 15.88 -12.54 -21.76
CA ASP A 131 14.82 -12.28 -22.75
C ASP A 131 15.37 -12.26 -24.19
N THR A 132 16.55 -11.69 -24.38
CA THR A 132 17.20 -11.63 -25.71
C THR A 132 17.76 -12.98 -26.16
N ARG A 133 18.26 -13.83 -25.25
CA ARG A 133 18.82 -15.15 -25.59
C ARG A 133 17.76 -16.23 -25.78
N GLY A 134 16.57 -16.07 -25.20
CA GLY A 134 15.42 -16.97 -25.38
C GLY A 134 14.84 -16.96 -26.80
N ASN A 135 14.99 -15.85 -27.54
CA ASN A 135 14.51 -15.73 -28.92
C ASN A 135 15.27 -16.60 -29.95
N LEU A 136 16.43 -17.15 -29.58
CA LEU A 136 17.20 -18.09 -30.44
C LEU A 136 16.71 -19.55 -30.34
N LEU A 137 15.77 -19.86 -29.44
CA LEU A 137 15.25 -21.22 -29.22
C LEU A 137 13.90 -21.47 -29.94
N ILE A 138 13.42 -20.52 -30.75
CA ILE A 138 12.31 -20.75 -31.68
C ILE A 138 12.92 -21.19 -33.01
N LYS A 139 13.05 -22.51 -33.20
CA LYS A 139 13.23 -23.13 -34.51
C LYS A 139 12.38 -24.38 -34.61
#